data_AF-A0AB36RKI3-F1
#
_entry.id   AF-A0AB36RKI3-F1
#
_cell.length_a   1.000
_cell.length_b   1.000
_cell.length_c   1.000
_cell.angle_alpha   90.00
_cell.angle_beta   90.00
_cell.angle_gamma   90.00
#
_symmetry.space_group_name_H-M   'P 1'
#
loop_
_entity.id
_entity.type
_entity.pdbx_description
1 polymer ?
#
loop_
_entity_poly.entity_id
_entity_poly.type
_entity_poly.pdbx_seq_one_letter_code
_entity_poly.pdbx_strand_id
1 'polypeptide(L)'
;MASSRVLIGNVYFMMAYAFRCLERIAPSAGAPQEFDHVHDLLAHVIAEEASRQVRQGLNHDYATQREELRTVRGRIDVHATIARQTMQRGVVVCEYDEFLPDTAANRAVKAVALMLARHADVEPVRRRALTRILPYFAQVAHIPVRAIDWEVLELHRTNASYRWLLGACELAARGLLPGNEPGNASLPWQHTEAMSTLFENFVKEYFHVHHPELKPRSAHVKWDLRGQRDVGKHQLPAMRTDITLKSHTSTLIVDTKLYAQSMSYGQYGKATLHSGNLYQIHAYVHNAAAATHSPVGGLLLYARTDGPIQPELDVEIGGHRIGTTTVDLSSPWPNVQASLEAVLDRFPDHGR
;
A
#
# COMPACT_ATOMS: atom_id res chain seq x y z
N MET A 1 9.21 -21.27 15.29
CA MET A 1 9.03 -20.20 14.29
C MET A 1 8.08 -19.20 14.91
N ALA A 2 8.59 -18.02 15.28
CA ALA A 2 7.77 -16.96 15.89
C ALA A 2 6.86 -16.39 14.78
N SER A 3 5.55 -16.46 14.98
CA SER A 3 4.55 -16.04 14.01
C SER A 3 3.82 -14.88 14.63
N SER A 4 4.40 -13.66 14.54
CA SER A 4 3.71 -12.42 14.93
C SER A 4 2.25 -12.53 14.48
N ARG A 5 1.31 -12.60 15.43
CA ARG A 5 -0.11 -12.77 15.15
C ARG A 5 -0.74 -11.41 15.00
N VAL A 6 -0.78 -10.86 13.79
CA VAL A 6 -1.61 -9.68 13.53
C VAL A 6 -3.08 -10.10 13.63
N LEU A 7 -3.90 -9.42 14.44
CA LEU A 7 -5.34 -9.65 14.40
C LEU A 7 -5.86 -9.22 13.03
N ILE A 8 -6.59 -10.11 12.36
CA ILE A 8 -7.07 -9.85 11.00
C ILE A 8 -8.05 -8.66 10.98
N GLY A 9 -8.81 -8.47 12.07
CA GLY A 9 -9.59 -7.25 12.26
C GLY A 9 -8.73 -5.97 12.22
N ASN A 10 -7.52 -5.98 12.78
CA ASN A 10 -6.61 -4.84 12.71
C ASN A 10 -6.07 -4.61 11.29
N VAL A 11 -5.90 -5.66 10.47
CA VAL A 11 -5.57 -5.49 9.03
C VAL A 11 -6.68 -4.72 8.32
N TYR A 12 -7.94 -5.03 8.61
CA TYR A 12 -9.08 -4.29 8.03
C TYR A 12 -9.06 -2.81 8.41
N PHE A 13 -8.79 -2.49 9.69
CA PHE A 13 -8.61 -1.10 10.12
C PHE A 13 -7.41 -0.43 9.43
N MET A 14 -6.25 -1.09 9.39
CA MET A 14 -5.05 -0.58 8.72
C MET A 14 -5.32 -0.24 7.26
N MET A 15 -6.02 -1.12 6.54
CA MET A 15 -6.47 -0.87 5.18
C MET A 15 -7.34 0.40 5.13
N ALA A 16 -8.34 0.53 6.01
CA ALA A 16 -9.27 1.66 6.01
C ALA A 16 -8.55 3.01 6.14
N TYR A 17 -7.51 3.08 6.96
CA TYR A 17 -6.62 4.24 7.04
C TYR A 17 -5.75 4.38 5.79
N ALA A 18 -4.98 3.35 5.42
CA ALA A 18 -4.01 3.42 4.33
C ALA A 18 -4.66 3.79 2.98
N PHE A 19 -5.88 3.32 2.74
CA PHE A 19 -6.65 3.63 1.54
C PHE A 19 -7.63 4.78 1.72
N ARG A 20 -7.63 5.51 2.84
CA ARG A 20 -8.50 6.68 3.12
C ARG A 20 -9.99 6.39 2.91
N CYS A 21 -10.45 5.24 3.41
CA CYS A 21 -11.84 4.79 3.33
C CYS A 21 -12.40 4.54 4.73
N LEU A 22 -12.26 5.51 5.64
CA LEU A 22 -12.67 5.38 7.04
C LEU A 22 -14.19 5.23 7.22
N GLU A 23 -14.98 5.66 6.25
CA GLU A 23 -16.42 5.41 6.20
C GLU A 23 -16.76 3.91 6.22
N ARG A 24 -15.80 3.03 5.87
CA ARG A 24 -15.96 1.56 5.85
C ARG A 24 -15.82 0.90 7.21
N ILE A 25 -15.27 1.61 8.20
CA ILE A 25 -15.10 1.14 9.58
C ILE A 25 -16.03 1.88 10.55
N ALA A 26 -16.94 2.72 10.06
CA ALA A 26 -17.89 3.43 10.90
C ALA A 26 -18.79 2.43 11.66
N PRO A 27 -19.24 2.73 12.89
CA PRO A 27 -20.02 1.81 13.73
C PRO A 27 -21.31 1.25 13.09
N SER A 28 -21.82 1.91 12.05
CA SER A 28 -22.97 1.48 11.25
C SER A 28 -22.64 0.41 10.21
N ALA A 29 -21.37 0.24 9.85
CA ALA A 29 -20.88 -0.90 9.11
C ALA A 29 -20.61 -2.01 10.14
N GLY A 30 -21.26 -3.16 9.99
CA GLY A 30 -21.22 -4.25 10.97
C GLY A 30 -19.79 -4.59 11.43
N ALA A 31 -19.67 -5.12 12.65
CA ALA A 31 -18.39 -5.54 13.22
C ALA A 31 -17.61 -6.39 12.21
N PRO A 32 -16.27 -6.24 12.12
CA PRO A 32 -15.46 -7.12 11.30
C PRO A 32 -15.74 -8.55 11.74
N GLN A 33 -16.24 -9.36 10.80
CA GLN A 33 -16.43 -10.80 11.02
C GLN A 33 -15.08 -11.39 11.44
N GLU A 34 -15.06 -12.40 12.31
CA GLU A 34 -13.80 -13.09 12.60
C GLU A 34 -13.33 -13.80 11.32
N PHE A 35 -12.10 -13.50 10.91
CA PHE A 35 -11.45 -14.11 9.75
C PHE A 35 -10.24 -14.89 10.25
N ASP A 36 -10.06 -16.10 9.74
CA ASP A 36 -8.90 -16.95 10.07
C ASP A 36 -7.67 -16.62 9.22
N HIS A 37 -7.90 -16.13 8.00
CA HIS A 37 -6.85 -15.82 7.04
C HIS A 37 -7.05 -14.44 6.39
N VAL A 38 -5.95 -13.76 6.07
CA VAL A 38 -6.03 -12.44 5.42
C VAL A 38 -6.59 -12.57 4.02
N HIS A 39 -6.25 -13.64 3.30
CA HIS A 39 -6.78 -13.92 1.97
C HIS A 39 -8.30 -13.93 1.94
N ASP A 40 -8.85 -14.39 3.05
CA ASP A 40 -10.24 -14.57 3.28
C ASP A 40 -10.95 -13.25 3.62
N LEU A 41 -10.33 -12.40 4.44
CA LEU A 41 -10.69 -10.99 4.60
C LEU A 41 -10.67 -10.24 3.25
N LEU A 42 -9.59 -10.37 2.48
CA LEU A 42 -9.46 -9.69 1.19
C LEU A 42 -10.51 -10.17 0.19
N ALA A 43 -10.78 -11.48 0.14
CA ALA A 43 -11.85 -12.05 -0.67
C ALA A 43 -13.23 -11.52 -0.26
N HIS A 44 -13.48 -11.36 1.04
CA HIS A 44 -14.72 -10.76 1.55
C HIS A 44 -14.87 -9.31 1.05
N VAL A 45 -13.86 -8.48 1.31
CA VAL A 45 -13.84 -7.06 0.92
C VAL A 45 -14.03 -6.93 -0.59
N ILE A 46 -13.24 -7.65 -1.38
CA ILE A 46 -13.31 -7.58 -2.85
C ILE A 46 -14.68 -8.04 -3.35
N ALA A 47 -15.25 -9.13 -2.80
CA ALA A 47 -16.55 -9.61 -3.22
C ALA A 47 -17.68 -8.60 -2.91
N GLU A 48 -17.67 -7.98 -1.73
CA GLU A 48 -18.67 -6.98 -1.35
C GLU A 48 -18.55 -5.72 -2.21
N GLU A 49 -17.34 -5.21 -2.36
CA GLU A 49 -17.04 -3.98 -3.09
C GLU A 49 -17.29 -4.12 -4.58
N ALA A 50 -16.82 -5.20 -5.21
CA ALA A 50 -17.09 -5.47 -6.61
C ALA A 50 -18.59 -5.69 -6.85
N SER A 51 -19.31 -6.33 -5.93
CA SER A 51 -20.77 -6.43 -6.02
C SER A 51 -21.44 -5.05 -5.94
N ARG A 52 -20.89 -4.12 -5.16
CA ARG A 52 -21.38 -2.74 -5.11
C ARG A 52 -21.10 -1.99 -6.41
N GLN A 53 -19.90 -2.13 -6.99
CA GLN A 53 -19.57 -1.52 -8.28
C GLN A 53 -20.44 -2.07 -9.41
N VAL A 54 -20.70 -3.38 -9.44
CA VAL A 54 -21.62 -3.99 -10.41
C VAL A 54 -23.02 -3.38 -10.32
N ARG A 55 -23.53 -3.10 -9.11
CA ARG A 55 -24.85 -2.46 -8.92
C ARG A 55 -24.86 -0.97 -9.29
N GLN A 56 -23.74 -0.28 -9.12
CA GLN A 56 -23.60 1.14 -9.46
C GLN A 56 -23.28 1.37 -10.95
N GLY A 57 -22.84 0.31 -11.64
CA GLY A 57 -22.32 0.36 -12.99
C GLY A 57 -20.79 0.28 -12.96
N LEU A 58 -20.22 -0.65 -13.73
CA LEU A 58 -18.78 -0.75 -13.86
C LEU A 58 -18.21 0.53 -14.47
N ASN A 59 -16.99 0.90 -14.09
CA ASN A 59 -16.30 2.00 -14.75
C ASN A 59 -16.10 1.69 -16.24
N HIS A 60 -16.34 2.66 -17.10
CA HIS A 60 -16.16 2.55 -18.54
C HIS A 60 -15.15 3.62 -18.99
N ASP A 61 -14.41 3.31 -20.05
CA ASP A 61 -13.49 4.26 -20.65
C ASP A 61 -13.58 4.16 -22.18
N TYR A 62 -13.13 5.22 -22.85
CA TYR A 62 -13.10 5.25 -24.30
C TYR A 62 -11.92 4.45 -24.81
N ALA A 63 -12.22 3.38 -25.55
CA ALA A 63 -11.23 2.61 -26.27
C ALA A 63 -11.38 2.85 -27.77
N THR A 64 -10.30 3.27 -28.41
CA THR A 64 -10.27 3.41 -29.87
C THR A 64 -10.28 2.03 -30.51
N GLN A 65 -11.37 1.73 -31.22
CA GLN A 65 -11.56 0.50 -31.97
C GLN A 65 -11.27 0.73 -33.44
N ARG A 66 -10.72 -0.30 -34.09
CA ARG A 66 -10.46 -0.29 -35.53
C ARG A 66 -11.06 -1.53 -36.17
N GLU A 67 -12.13 -1.35 -36.93
CA GLU A 67 -12.92 -2.45 -37.49
C GLU A 67 -13.21 -2.24 -38.99
N GLU A 68 -13.35 -3.34 -39.72
CA GLU A 68 -13.79 -3.39 -41.12
C GLU A 68 -15.34 -3.38 -41.17
N LEU A 69 -15.93 -2.23 -41.50
CA LEU A 69 -17.38 -2.02 -41.50
C LEU A 69 -17.96 -1.74 -42.89
N ARG A 70 -19.17 -2.22 -43.16
CA ARG A 70 -19.92 -1.91 -44.39
C ARG A 70 -20.53 -0.50 -44.37
N THR A 71 -20.66 0.08 -43.19
CA THR A 71 -21.15 1.43 -42.94
C THR A 71 -20.04 2.26 -42.29
N VAL A 72 -20.07 3.57 -42.49
CA VAL A 72 -19.08 4.47 -41.88
C VAL A 72 -19.47 4.70 -40.42
N ARG A 73 -18.56 4.39 -39.49
CA ARG A 73 -18.67 4.69 -38.06
C ARG A 73 -17.40 5.44 -37.63
N GLY A 74 -17.54 6.66 -37.09
CA GLY A 74 -16.39 7.48 -36.73
C GLY A 74 -15.55 7.92 -37.94
N ARG A 75 -14.23 7.78 -37.86
CA ARG A 75 -13.26 8.24 -38.87
C ARG A 75 -12.83 7.07 -39.77
N ILE A 76 -12.81 7.28 -41.08
CA ILE A 76 -12.27 6.27 -42.01
C ILE A 76 -10.75 6.30 -41.97
N ASP A 77 -10.11 5.15 -41.70
CA ASP A 77 -8.68 4.95 -41.95
C ASP A 77 -8.48 4.62 -43.43
N VAL A 78 -8.27 5.68 -44.21
CA VAL A 78 -8.08 5.61 -45.66
C VAL A 78 -6.85 4.77 -46.01
N HIS A 79 -5.76 4.90 -45.23
CA HIS A 79 -4.53 4.16 -45.48
C HIS A 79 -4.76 2.65 -45.33
N ALA A 80 -5.42 2.23 -44.25
CA ALA A 80 -5.78 0.84 -44.01
C ALA A 80 -6.73 0.26 -45.06
N THR A 81 -7.73 1.06 -45.42
CA THR A 81 -8.77 0.69 -46.39
C THR A 81 -8.16 0.41 -47.76
N ILE A 82 -7.21 1.26 -48.19
CA ILE A 82 -6.47 1.08 -49.45
C ILE A 82 -5.50 -0.10 -49.34
N ALA A 83 -4.68 -0.16 -48.28
CA ALA A 83 -3.66 -1.20 -48.11
C ALA A 83 -4.24 -2.61 -48.05
N ARG A 84 -5.43 -2.78 -47.46
CA ARG A 84 -6.15 -4.06 -47.35
C ARG A 84 -7.17 -4.31 -48.46
N GLN A 85 -7.27 -3.39 -49.43
CA GLN A 85 -8.20 -3.45 -50.57
C GLN A 85 -9.67 -3.73 -50.15
N THR A 86 -10.09 -3.23 -48.99
CA THR A 86 -11.39 -3.59 -48.40
C THR A 86 -12.57 -3.03 -49.22
N MET A 87 -12.35 -1.93 -49.94
CA MET A 87 -13.34 -1.30 -50.83
C MET A 87 -13.91 -2.27 -51.87
N GLN A 88 -13.11 -3.21 -52.38
CA GLN A 88 -13.57 -4.22 -53.35
C GLN A 88 -14.63 -5.17 -52.76
N ARG A 89 -14.63 -5.33 -51.44
CA ARG A 89 -15.60 -6.14 -50.68
C ARG A 89 -16.79 -5.30 -50.18
N GLY A 90 -16.84 -4.00 -50.50
CA GLY A 90 -17.85 -3.06 -49.99
C GLY A 90 -17.68 -2.73 -48.51
N VAL A 91 -16.44 -2.74 -48.01
CA VAL A 91 -16.10 -2.55 -46.59
C VAL A 91 -15.03 -1.47 -46.46
N VAL A 92 -15.13 -0.63 -45.44
CA VAL A 92 -14.13 0.41 -45.10
C VAL A 92 -13.58 0.17 -43.71
N VAL A 93 -12.29 0.42 -43.52
CA VAL A 93 -11.68 0.36 -42.18
C VAL A 93 -12.02 1.65 -41.45
N CYS A 94 -12.78 1.53 -40.38
CA CYS A 94 -13.22 2.63 -39.55
C CYS A 94 -12.51 2.60 -38.19
N GLU A 95 -12.15 3.78 -37.70
CA GLU A 95 -11.59 4.05 -36.39
C GLU A 95 -12.59 4.90 -35.60
N TYR A 96 -13.04 4.39 -34.45
CA TYR A 96 -14.02 5.07 -33.61
C TYR A 96 -13.79 4.74 -32.14
N ASP A 97 -14.17 5.66 -31.27
CA ASP A 97 -14.07 5.45 -29.83
C ASP A 97 -15.36 4.79 -29.30
N GLU A 98 -15.19 3.69 -28.57
CA GLU A 98 -16.28 2.96 -27.94
C GLU A 98 -16.15 3.00 -26.42
N PHE A 99 -17.26 3.31 -25.75
CA PHE A 99 -17.31 3.40 -24.29
C PHE A 99 -17.50 2.00 -23.71
N LEU A 100 -16.39 1.37 -23.31
CA LEU A 100 -16.34 -0.03 -22.94
C LEU A 100 -16.03 -0.21 -21.45
N PRO A 101 -16.55 -1.28 -20.81
CA PRO A 101 -16.21 -1.61 -19.43
C PRO A 101 -14.79 -2.19 -19.31
N ASP A 102 -14.08 -2.40 -20.42
CA ASP A 102 -12.74 -3.00 -20.45
C ASP A 102 -11.63 -2.01 -20.06
N THR A 103 -11.73 -1.50 -18.84
CA THR A 103 -10.78 -0.55 -18.24
C THR A 103 -9.69 -1.27 -17.46
N ALA A 104 -8.54 -0.61 -17.27
CA ALA A 104 -7.44 -1.17 -16.47
C ALA A 104 -7.90 -1.57 -15.05
N ALA A 105 -8.75 -0.74 -14.42
CA ALA A 105 -9.32 -1.02 -13.10
C ALA A 105 -10.18 -2.30 -13.09
N ASN A 106 -11.07 -2.45 -14.07
CA ASN A 106 -11.92 -3.65 -14.15
C ASN A 106 -11.11 -4.91 -14.50
N ARG A 107 -10.08 -4.80 -15.35
CA ARG A 107 -9.15 -5.90 -15.65
C ARG A 107 -8.42 -6.35 -14.38
N ALA A 108 -7.96 -5.41 -13.56
CA ALA A 108 -7.31 -5.70 -12.28
C ALA A 108 -8.26 -6.42 -11.30
N VAL A 109 -9.49 -5.91 -11.13
CA VAL A 109 -10.51 -6.54 -10.28
C VAL A 109 -10.82 -7.96 -10.76
N LYS A 110 -11.05 -8.16 -12.06
CA LYS A 110 -11.33 -9.48 -12.64
C LYS A 110 -10.17 -10.46 -12.39
N ALA A 111 -8.93 -10.03 -12.63
CA ALA A 111 -7.74 -10.84 -12.45
C ALA A 111 -7.56 -11.29 -11.00
N VAL A 112 -7.69 -10.36 -10.04
CA VAL A 112 -7.53 -10.67 -8.61
C VAL A 112 -8.70 -11.51 -8.08
N ALA A 113 -9.94 -11.23 -8.50
CA ALA A 113 -11.09 -12.04 -8.12
C ALA A 113 -10.94 -13.51 -8.58
N LEU A 114 -10.43 -13.74 -9.80
CA LEU A 114 -10.13 -15.07 -10.32
C LEU A 114 -9.02 -15.77 -9.53
N MET A 115 -7.98 -15.04 -9.10
CA MET A 115 -6.89 -15.57 -8.29
C MET A 115 -7.41 -16.02 -6.92
N LEU A 116 -8.15 -15.16 -6.21
CA LEU A 116 -8.69 -15.47 -4.88
C LEU A 116 -9.75 -16.57 -4.91
N ALA A 117 -10.58 -16.63 -5.95
CA ALA A 117 -11.56 -17.70 -6.12
C ALA A 117 -10.94 -19.10 -6.22
N ARG A 118 -9.65 -19.20 -6.55
CA ARG A 118 -8.88 -20.45 -6.65
C ARG A 118 -7.96 -20.69 -5.44
N HIS A 119 -7.86 -19.74 -4.52
CA HIS A 119 -6.92 -19.82 -3.41
C HIS A 119 -7.42 -20.77 -2.31
N ALA A 120 -6.52 -21.61 -1.78
CA ALA A 120 -6.87 -22.68 -0.82
C ALA A 120 -7.36 -22.13 0.53
N ASP A 121 -6.82 -21.01 0.99
CA ASP A 121 -7.14 -20.42 2.29
C ASP A 121 -8.36 -19.49 2.29
N VAL A 122 -9.05 -19.35 1.14
CA VAL A 122 -10.31 -18.60 1.05
C VAL A 122 -11.47 -19.57 1.25
N GLU A 123 -12.42 -19.26 2.13
CA GLU A 123 -13.54 -20.18 2.37
C GLU A 123 -14.45 -20.35 1.13
N PRO A 124 -15.13 -21.51 1.03
CA PRO A 124 -16.06 -21.78 -0.07
C PRO A 124 -17.15 -20.72 -0.26
N VAL A 125 -17.65 -20.12 0.82
CA VAL A 125 -18.71 -19.08 0.74
C VAL A 125 -18.19 -17.85 -0.03
N ARG A 126 -16.97 -17.40 0.26
CA ARG A 126 -16.34 -16.25 -0.40
C ARG A 126 -15.87 -16.57 -1.81
N ARG A 127 -15.37 -17.78 -2.07
CA ARG A 127 -15.09 -18.24 -3.45
C ARG A 127 -16.33 -18.20 -4.33
N ARG A 128 -17.49 -18.62 -3.80
CA ARG A 128 -18.78 -18.53 -4.52
C ARG A 128 -19.19 -17.08 -4.76
N ALA A 129 -19.03 -16.21 -3.76
CA ALA A 129 -19.33 -14.78 -3.90
C ALA A 129 -18.47 -14.12 -5.00
N LEU A 130 -17.16 -14.40 -5.02
CA LEU A 130 -16.26 -13.96 -6.09
C LEU A 130 -16.64 -14.55 -7.45
N THR A 131 -16.99 -15.84 -7.52
CA THR A 131 -17.40 -16.45 -8.79
C THR A 131 -18.69 -15.83 -9.34
N ARG A 132 -19.61 -15.45 -8.46
CA ARG A 132 -20.89 -14.84 -8.83
C ARG A 132 -20.76 -13.46 -9.46
N ILE A 133 -19.70 -12.70 -9.17
CA ILE A 133 -19.47 -11.39 -9.78
C ILE A 133 -18.84 -11.49 -11.19
N LEU A 134 -18.12 -12.58 -11.50
CA LEU A 134 -17.35 -12.71 -12.74
C LEU A 134 -18.17 -12.59 -14.04
N PRO A 135 -19.43 -13.07 -14.13
CA PRO A 135 -20.25 -12.89 -15.35
C PRO A 135 -20.46 -11.42 -15.73
N TYR A 136 -20.49 -10.50 -14.77
CA TYR A 136 -20.63 -9.06 -15.04
C TYR A 136 -19.36 -8.46 -15.68
N PHE A 137 -18.21 -9.14 -15.55
CA PHE A 137 -16.94 -8.79 -16.18
C PHE A 137 -16.70 -9.59 -17.47
N ALA A 138 -17.74 -10.12 -18.13
CA ALA A 138 -17.60 -10.94 -19.33
C ALA A 138 -16.90 -10.18 -20.48
N GLN A 139 -17.21 -8.91 -20.66
CA GLN A 139 -16.64 -8.04 -21.70
C GLN A 139 -15.26 -7.45 -21.33
N VAL A 140 -14.77 -7.73 -20.13
CA VAL A 140 -13.47 -7.24 -19.65
C VAL A 140 -12.38 -8.25 -20.00
N ALA A 141 -11.28 -7.81 -20.60
CA ALA A 141 -10.18 -8.68 -20.97
C ALA A 141 -9.57 -9.38 -19.76
N HIS A 142 -9.13 -10.63 -19.94
CA HIS A 142 -8.41 -11.36 -18.93
C HIS A 142 -6.91 -11.03 -19.02
N ILE A 143 -6.32 -10.58 -17.92
CA ILE A 143 -4.89 -10.34 -17.79
C ILE A 143 -4.32 -11.16 -16.63
N PRO A 144 -3.07 -11.62 -16.70
CA PRO A 144 -2.42 -12.22 -15.54
C PRO A 144 -2.20 -11.16 -14.46
N VAL A 145 -2.35 -11.53 -13.18
CA VAL A 145 -2.20 -10.59 -12.04
C VAL A 145 -0.83 -9.89 -12.03
N ARG A 146 0.23 -10.57 -12.50
CA ARG A 146 1.59 -10.01 -12.62
C ARG A 146 1.74 -8.91 -13.68
N ALA A 147 0.82 -8.83 -14.64
CA ALA A 147 0.83 -7.81 -15.68
C ALA A 147 0.01 -6.56 -15.29
N ILE A 148 -0.56 -6.53 -14.08
CA ILE A 148 -1.25 -5.34 -13.59
C ILE A 148 -0.19 -4.30 -13.24
N ASP A 149 -0.26 -3.17 -13.93
CA ASP A 149 0.50 -1.99 -13.58
C ASP A 149 -0.29 -1.16 -12.57
N TRP A 150 0.12 -1.22 -11.30
CA TRP A 150 -0.52 -0.49 -10.21
C TRP A 150 -0.18 0.99 -10.19
N GLU A 151 0.91 1.42 -10.84
CA GLU A 151 1.30 2.82 -10.93
C GLU A 151 0.41 3.58 -11.92
N VAL A 152 0.02 2.91 -13.01
CA VAL A 152 -0.89 3.48 -14.03
C VAL A 152 -2.35 3.51 -13.57
N LEU A 153 -2.72 2.74 -12.54
CA LEU A 153 -4.06 2.73 -11.94
C LEU A 153 -4.33 3.96 -11.06
N GLU A 154 -3.95 5.16 -11.53
CA GLU A 154 -4.20 6.41 -10.81
C GLU A 154 -5.69 6.61 -10.56
N LEU A 155 -6.04 6.74 -9.28
CA LEU A 155 -7.40 7.00 -8.85
C LEU A 155 -7.77 8.46 -9.13
N HIS A 156 -8.42 8.70 -10.27
CA HIS A 156 -9.03 9.99 -10.56
C HIS A 156 -10.35 10.18 -9.79
N ARG A 157 -10.84 11.43 -9.71
CA ARG A 157 -12.11 11.77 -9.03
C ARG A 157 -13.29 10.93 -9.52
N THR A 158 -13.30 10.56 -10.80
CA THR A 158 -14.34 9.73 -11.43
C THR A 158 -14.33 8.28 -10.96
N ASN A 159 -13.18 7.77 -10.50
CA ASN A 159 -12.98 6.40 -10.05
C ASN A 159 -12.75 6.31 -8.53
N ALA A 160 -13.09 7.37 -7.78
CA ALA A 160 -12.89 7.39 -6.34
C ALA A 160 -13.63 6.25 -5.62
N SER A 161 -14.76 5.78 -6.18
CA SER A 161 -15.51 4.63 -5.67
C SER A 161 -14.73 3.32 -5.72
N TYR A 162 -13.74 3.21 -6.62
CA TYR A 162 -12.88 2.04 -6.78
C TYR A 162 -11.70 2.03 -5.80
N ARG A 163 -11.46 3.11 -5.05
CA ARG A 163 -10.27 3.24 -4.19
C ARG A 163 -10.10 2.09 -3.22
N TRP A 164 -11.16 1.75 -2.49
CA TRP A 164 -11.16 0.65 -1.53
C TRP A 164 -10.97 -0.71 -2.22
N LEU A 165 -11.69 -0.93 -3.32
CA LEU A 165 -11.64 -2.17 -4.10
C LEU A 165 -10.25 -2.40 -4.70
N LEU A 166 -9.68 -1.39 -5.37
CA LEU A 166 -8.36 -1.49 -5.98
C LEU A 166 -7.26 -1.61 -4.93
N GLY A 167 -7.36 -0.92 -3.79
CA GLY A 167 -6.43 -1.08 -2.68
C GLY A 167 -6.42 -2.52 -2.13
N ALA A 168 -7.60 -3.11 -1.93
CA ALA A 168 -7.71 -4.52 -1.55
C ALA A 168 -7.18 -5.46 -2.63
N CYS A 169 -7.44 -5.17 -3.92
CA CYS A 169 -6.92 -5.96 -5.04
C CYS A 169 -5.39 -5.90 -5.14
N GLU A 170 -4.80 -4.71 -4.98
CA GLU A 170 -3.35 -4.50 -4.98
C GLU A 170 -2.69 -5.26 -3.84
N LEU A 171 -3.25 -5.13 -2.63
CA LEU A 171 -2.75 -5.81 -1.45
C LEU A 171 -2.83 -7.34 -1.59
N ALA A 172 -3.91 -7.85 -2.17
CA ALA A 172 -4.05 -9.27 -2.49
C ALA A 172 -3.01 -9.71 -3.53
N ALA A 173 -2.84 -8.95 -4.62
CA ALA A 173 -1.90 -9.27 -5.69
C ALA A 173 -0.44 -9.28 -5.20
N ARG A 174 0.01 -8.20 -4.55
CA ARG A 174 1.38 -8.05 -4.06
C ARG A 174 1.70 -9.02 -2.91
N GLY A 175 0.70 -9.35 -2.11
CA GLY A 175 0.87 -10.25 -0.97
C GLY A 175 0.83 -11.74 -1.31
N LEU A 176 0.11 -12.15 -2.35
CA LEU A 176 -0.09 -13.56 -2.72
C LEU A 176 0.91 -14.08 -3.77
N LEU A 177 1.56 -13.19 -4.51
CA LEU A 177 2.53 -13.60 -5.51
C LEU A 177 3.88 -13.86 -4.82
N PRO A 178 4.46 -15.08 -4.93
CA PRO A 178 5.81 -15.32 -4.43
C PRO A 178 6.77 -14.38 -5.14
N GLY A 179 7.63 -13.72 -4.36
CA GLY A 179 8.72 -12.89 -4.89
C GLY A 179 9.60 -13.70 -5.84
N ASN A 180 10.18 -13.04 -6.84
CA ASN A 180 10.96 -13.67 -7.92
C ASN A 180 12.30 -14.31 -7.47
N GLU A 181 12.50 -14.58 -6.18
CA GLU A 181 13.74 -15.18 -5.67
C GLU A 181 13.62 -16.71 -5.59
N PRO A 182 14.43 -17.47 -6.36
CA PRO A 182 14.44 -18.92 -6.27
C PRO A 182 14.96 -19.34 -4.89
N GLY A 183 14.09 -19.96 -4.08
CA GLY A 183 14.42 -20.45 -2.74
C GLY A 183 13.49 -19.95 -1.64
N ASN A 184 12.57 -19.03 -1.92
CA ASN A 184 11.66 -18.51 -0.90
C ASN A 184 10.48 -19.46 -0.66
N ALA A 185 10.67 -20.43 0.24
CA ALA A 185 9.56 -21.18 0.82
C ALA A 185 8.56 -20.19 1.45
N SER A 186 7.34 -20.14 0.89
CA SER A 186 6.13 -19.45 1.35
C SER A 186 6.30 -18.65 2.65
N LEU A 187 6.85 -17.44 2.59
CA LEU A 187 6.82 -16.53 3.73
C LEU A 187 5.35 -16.26 4.09
N PRO A 188 4.97 -16.32 5.39
CA PRO A 188 3.66 -15.87 5.81
C PRO A 188 3.40 -14.46 5.28
N TRP A 189 2.20 -14.20 4.76
CA TRP A 189 1.81 -12.91 4.15
C TRP A 189 2.16 -11.68 5.02
N GLN A 190 2.19 -11.89 6.32
CA GLN A 190 2.56 -10.92 7.35
C GLN A 190 4.01 -10.43 7.25
N HIS A 191 4.87 -11.03 6.44
CA HIS A 191 6.26 -10.60 6.23
C HIS A 191 6.54 -10.15 4.80
N THR A 192 5.48 -9.89 4.03
CA THR A 192 5.60 -9.37 2.68
C THR A 192 5.91 -7.87 2.70
N GLU A 193 6.56 -7.39 1.64
CA GLU A 193 6.75 -5.96 1.39
C GLU A 193 5.41 -5.22 1.32
N ALA A 194 4.36 -5.90 0.83
CA ALA A 194 2.99 -5.38 0.79
C ALA A 194 2.45 -5.05 2.19
N MET A 195 2.69 -5.93 3.17
CA MET A 195 2.30 -5.68 4.57
C MET A 195 3.12 -4.55 5.21
N SER A 196 4.43 -4.49 4.94
CA SER A 196 5.27 -3.38 5.42
C SER A 196 4.79 -2.04 4.87
N THR A 197 4.48 -1.99 3.57
CA THR A 197 3.92 -0.81 2.91
C THR A 197 2.55 -0.43 3.47
N LEU A 198 1.71 -1.44 3.76
CA LEU A 198 0.41 -1.23 4.40
C LEU A 198 0.58 -0.60 5.79
N PHE A 199 1.51 -1.12 6.61
CA PHE A 199 1.78 -0.59 7.94
C PHE A 199 2.32 0.84 7.89
N GLU A 200 3.26 1.14 6.99
CA GLU A 200 3.77 2.49 6.77
C GLU A 200 2.64 3.48 6.43
N ASN A 201 1.84 3.14 5.41
CA ASN A 201 0.75 3.99 4.96
C ASN A 201 -0.36 4.11 6.00
N PHE A 202 -0.64 3.04 6.74
CA PHE A 202 -1.56 3.06 7.87
C PHE A 202 -1.14 4.09 8.92
N VAL A 203 0.09 4.00 9.43
CA VAL A 203 0.58 4.90 10.48
C VAL A 203 0.56 6.35 10.00
N LYS A 204 1.00 6.58 8.75
CA LYS A 204 0.96 7.91 8.12
C LYS A 204 -0.44 8.49 8.05
N GLU A 205 -1.40 7.72 7.54
CA GLU A 205 -2.79 8.17 7.37
C GLU A 205 -3.52 8.27 8.71
N TYR A 206 -3.16 7.46 9.72
CA TYR A 206 -3.66 7.62 11.09
C TYR A 206 -3.35 9.01 11.63
N PHE A 207 -2.08 9.43 11.59
CA PHE A 207 -1.71 10.78 12.02
C PHE A 207 -2.32 11.85 11.12
N HIS A 208 -2.47 11.60 9.81
CA HIS A 208 -3.09 12.58 8.91
C HIS A 208 -4.53 12.90 9.32
N VAL A 209 -5.27 11.87 9.78
CA VAL A 209 -6.67 11.97 10.19
C VAL A 209 -6.82 12.58 11.58
N HIS A 210 -6.04 12.10 12.55
CA HIS A 210 -6.21 12.46 13.97
C HIS A 210 -5.36 13.66 14.40
N HIS A 211 -4.25 13.91 13.70
CA HIS A 211 -3.29 14.98 14.01
C HIS A 211 -2.89 15.81 12.78
N PRO A 212 -3.86 16.39 12.04
CA PRO A 212 -3.56 17.19 10.85
C PRO A 212 -2.66 18.41 11.15
N GLU A 213 -2.68 18.93 12.37
CA GLU A 213 -1.81 20.01 12.85
C GLU A 213 -0.32 19.66 12.78
N LEU A 214 0.04 18.38 12.88
CA LEU A 214 1.42 17.89 12.75
C LEU A 214 1.89 17.77 11.29
N LYS A 215 1.01 18.06 10.32
CA LYS A 215 1.27 17.98 8.88
C LYS A 215 1.97 16.67 8.45
N PRO A 216 1.41 15.49 8.78
CA PRO A 216 2.05 14.21 8.52
C PRO A 216 2.28 14.00 7.03
N ARG A 217 3.50 13.62 6.65
CA ARG A 217 3.87 13.35 5.26
C ARG A 217 5.13 12.51 5.16
N SER A 218 5.30 11.82 4.03
CA SER A 218 6.61 11.32 3.60
C SER A 218 7.41 12.51 3.04
N ALA A 219 8.60 12.77 3.59
CA ALA A 219 9.42 13.92 3.20
C ALA A 219 10.73 13.47 2.56
N HIS A 220 11.19 14.23 1.57
CA HIS A 220 12.55 14.11 1.06
C HIS A 220 13.49 14.89 1.99
N VAL A 221 14.46 14.20 2.57
CA VAL A 221 15.54 14.81 3.36
C VAL A 221 16.71 15.07 2.41
N LYS A 222 17.15 16.32 2.33
CA LYS A 222 18.33 16.67 1.51
C LYS A 222 19.59 16.28 2.27
N TRP A 223 20.59 15.78 1.55
CA TRP A 223 21.93 15.59 2.10
C TRP A 223 22.53 16.93 2.55
N ASP A 224 23.09 16.98 3.75
CA ASP A 224 23.84 18.11 4.29
C ASP A 224 25.23 18.18 3.64
N LEU A 225 25.28 18.79 2.46
CA LEU A 225 26.51 18.95 1.68
C LEU A 225 27.15 20.30 2.02
N ARG A 226 28.08 20.33 2.99
CA ARG A 226 28.70 21.57 3.51
C ARG A 226 29.79 22.22 2.63
N GLY A 227 30.00 21.76 1.40
CA GLY A 227 30.94 22.33 0.41
C GLY A 227 32.43 22.15 0.78
N GLN A 228 33.26 21.50 -0.05
CA GLN A 228 34.06 22.18 -1.09
C GLN A 228 34.26 21.33 -2.38
N ARG A 229 33.72 20.11 -2.47
CA ARG A 229 33.84 19.22 -3.64
C ARG A 229 32.52 18.51 -3.92
N ASP A 230 31.87 18.93 -5.00
CA ASP A 230 30.51 18.53 -5.36
C ASP A 230 30.47 17.57 -6.57
N VAL A 231 31.45 16.67 -6.66
CA VAL A 231 31.55 15.69 -7.75
C VAL A 231 30.62 14.50 -7.45
N GLY A 232 29.82 14.06 -8.43
CA GLY A 232 29.03 12.83 -8.33
C GLY A 232 27.74 12.91 -7.51
N LYS A 233 27.24 14.11 -7.16
CA LYS A 233 26.02 14.28 -6.33
C LYS A 233 24.79 13.48 -6.79
N HIS A 234 24.65 13.25 -8.09
CA HIS A 234 23.53 12.47 -8.67
C HIS A 234 23.56 10.98 -8.27
N GLN A 235 24.68 10.48 -7.74
CA GLN A 235 24.84 9.11 -7.28
C GLN A 235 24.39 8.92 -5.81
N LEU A 236 24.08 10.02 -5.10
CA LEU A 236 23.59 9.93 -3.72
C LEU A 236 22.18 9.34 -3.72
N PRO A 237 21.89 8.38 -2.83
CA PRO A 237 20.55 7.82 -2.74
C PRO A 237 19.56 8.88 -2.22
N ALA A 238 18.34 8.84 -2.74
CA ALA A 238 17.27 9.69 -2.24
C ALA A 238 16.91 9.26 -0.80
N MET A 239 16.99 10.18 0.16
CA MET A 239 16.50 9.95 1.51
C MET A 239 15.02 10.34 1.59
N ARG A 240 14.14 9.35 1.69
CA ARG A 240 12.70 9.54 1.85
C ARG A 240 12.26 8.93 3.18
N THR A 241 11.73 9.74 4.07
CA THR A 241 11.17 9.26 5.34
C THR A 241 9.83 8.59 5.08
N ASP A 242 9.51 7.56 5.85
CA ASP A 242 8.17 6.99 5.92
C ASP A 242 7.17 8.07 6.35
N ILE A 243 7.37 8.63 7.56
CA ILE A 243 6.52 9.66 8.15
C ILE A 243 7.39 10.75 8.79
N THR A 244 7.06 12.00 8.51
CA THR A 244 7.56 13.17 9.22
C THR A 244 6.39 13.89 9.87
N LEU A 245 6.43 14.04 11.19
CA LEU A 245 5.50 14.82 12.00
C LEU A 245 6.20 16.11 12.42
N LYS A 246 5.57 17.26 12.17
CA LYS A 246 6.13 18.58 12.47
C LYS A 246 5.19 19.35 13.39
N SER A 247 5.62 19.55 14.62
CA SER A 247 4.95 20.45 15.56
C SER A 247 5.43 21.90 15.31
N HIS A 248 4.95 22.83 16.14
CA HIS A 248 5.42 24.22 16.12
C HIS A 248 6.87 24.37 16.61
N THR A 249 7.32 23.48 17.47
CA THR A 249 8.60 23.59 18.19
C THR A 249 9.65 22.60 17.67
N SER A 250 9.23 21.44 17.17
CA SER A 250 10.13 20.35 16.81
C SER A 250 9.61 19.47 15.67
N THR A 251 10.47 18.58 15.17
CA THR A 251 10.15 17.59 14.14
C THR A 251 10.48 16.19 14.64
N LEU A 252 9.57 15.24 14.41
CA LEU A 252 9.76 13.83 14.68
C LEU A 252 9.72 13.07 13.34
N ILE A 253 10.80 12.38 13.02
CA ILE A 253 10.87 11.46 11.89
C ILE A 253 10.56 10.06 12.42
N VAL A 254 9.52 9.44 11.88
CA VAL A 254 9.10 8.09 12.24
C VAL A 254 9.39 7.16 11.06
N ASP A 255 10.10 6.08 11.33
CA ASP A 255 10.47 5.05 10.37
C ASP A 255 9.88 3.72 10.84
N THR A 256 9.01 3.14 10.02
CA THR A 256 8.17 2.00 10.39
C THR A 256 8.81 0.70 9.95
N LYS A 257 8.68 -0.35 10.77
CA LYS A 257 9.31 -1.64 10.51
C LYS A 257 8.38 -2.79 10.87
N LEU A 258 8.20 -3.71 9.93
CA LEU A 258 7.39 -4.90 10.12
C LEU A 258 8.20 -6.12 9.71
N TYR A 259 8.71 -6.84 10.70
CA TYR A 259 9.57 -8.01 10.52
C TYR A 259 9.02 -9.23 11.24
N ALA A 260 9.47 -10.42 10.81
CA ALA A 260 9.26 -11.64 11.57
C ALA A 260 9.96 -11.61 12.95
N GLN A 261 11.09 -10.90 13.02
CA GLN A 261 11.86 -10.71 14.25
C GLN A 261 12.21 -9.24 14.41
N SER A 262 11.67 -8.61 15.45
CA SER A 262 11.90 -7.18 15.72
C SER A 262 13.32 -6.88 16.23
N MET A 263 13.98 -7.88 16.83
CA MET A 263 15.36 -7.80 17.32
C MET A 263 16.32 -8.60 16.42
N SER A 264 17.56 -8.13 16.31
CA SER A 264 18.68 -8.86 15.72
C SER A 264 19.49 -9.56 16.80
N TYR A 265 19.92 -10.80 16.54
CA TYR A 265 20.67 -11.62 17.49
C TYR A 265 22.07 -11.89 16.95
N GLY A 266 23.09 -11.49 17.71
CA GLY A 266 24.48 -11.80 17.38
C GLY A 266 24.85 -13.27 17.64
N GLN A 267 26.07 -13.66 17.27
CA GLN A 267 26.60 -15.03 17.40
C GLN A 267 26.54 -15.58 18.85
N TYR A 268 26.50 -14.70 19.86
CA TYR A 268 26.39 -15.05 21.28
C TYR A 268 24.99 -14.81 21.87
N GLY A 269 23.96 -14.64 21.04
CA GLY A 269 22.57 -14.46 21.49
C GLY A 269 22.24 -13.07 22.05
N LYS A 270 23.17 -12.11 21.99
CA LYS A 270 22.90 -10.72 22.38
C LYS A 270 21.85 -10.11 21.44
N ALA A 271 20.71 -9.72 22.01
CA ALA A 271 19.66 -9.00 21.30
C ALA A 271 20.07 -7.53 21.08
N THR A 272 19.94 -7.06 19.85
CA THR A 272 20.26 -5.68 19.42
C THR A 272 19.21 -5.18 18.45
N LEU A 273 19.11 -3.86 18.27
CA LEU A 273 18.34 -3.30 17.17
C LEU A 273 18.95 -3.69 15.83
N HIS A 274 18.12 -3.77 14.79
CA HIS A 274 18.60 -3.88 13.42
C HIS A 274 19.44 -2.65 13.06
N SER A 275 20.75 -2.85 12.89
CA SER A 275 21.71 -1.77 12.69
C SER A 275 21.39 -0.92 11.46
N GLY A 276 20.93 -1.55 10.37
CA GLY A 276 20.48 -0.84 9.16
C GLY A 276 19.39 0.20 9.44
N ASN A 277 18.40 -0.15 10.28
CA ASN A 277 17.32 0.76 10.65
C ASN A 277 17.84 1.91 11.51
N LEU A 278 18.71 1.60 12.48
CA LEU A 278 19.34 2.62 13.32
C LEU A 278 20.18 3.60 12.50
N TYR A 279 20.96 3.10 11.54
CA TYR A 279 21.77 3.94 10.66
C TYR A 279 20.90 4.78 9.72
N GLN A 280 19.81 4.22 9.20
CA GLN A 280 18.86 4.94 8.36
C GLN A 280 18.19 6.10 9.12
N ILE A 281 17.59 5.83 10.29
CA ILE A 281 16.93 6.90 11.07
C ILE A 281 17.94 7.96 11.52
N HIS A 282 19.15 7.55 11.91
CA HIS A 282 20.21 8.49 12.27
C HIS A 282 20.59 9.39 11.09
N ALA A 283 20.75 8.83 9.89
CA ALA A 283 21.02 9.62 8.68
C ALA A 283 19.89 10.61 8.37
N TYR A 284 18.63 10.20 8.48
CA TYR A 284 17.49 11.09 8.28
C TYR A 284 17.48 12.25 9.28
N VAL A 285 17.62 11.95 10.57
CA VAL A 285 17.59 12.95 11.63
C VAL A 285 18.74 13.94 11.50
N HIS A 286 19.97 13.46 11.29
CA HIS A 286 21.14 14.31 11.18
C HIS A 286 21.05 15.30 9.99
N ASN A 287 20.65 14.80 8.82
CA ASN A 287 20.53 15.63 7.63
C ASN A 287 19.32 16.57 7.70
N ALA A 288 18.20 16.14 8.30
CA ALA A 288 17.04 17.00 8.51
C ALA A 288 17.33 18.12 9.52
N ALA A 289 18.05 17.80 10.60
CA ALA A 289 18.47 18.78 11.61
C ALA A 289 19.38 19.86 11.03
N ALA A 290 20.27 19.53 10.09
CA ALA A 290 21.10 20.53 9.43
C ALA A 290 20.31 21.58 8.64
N ALA A 291 19.07 21.28 8.25
CA ALA A 291 18.20 22.17 7.47
C ALA A 291 17.26 23.04 8.33
N THR A 292 17.32 22.96 9.67
CA THR A 292 16.41 23.66 10.57
C THR A 292 17.09 24.03 11.91
N HIS A 293 16.57 25.04 12.60
CA HIS A 293 17.00 25.37 13.97
C HIS A 293 16.15 24.69 15.05
N SER A 294 14.98 24.15 14.68
CA SER A 294 14.14 23.38 15.59
C SER A 294 14.72 21.98 15.84
N PRO A 295 14.59 21.43 17.06
CA PRO A 295 15.00 20.07 17.36
C PRO A 295 14.36 19.05 16.40
N VAL A 296 15.17 18.09 15.96
CA VAL A 296 14.73 16.94 15.15
C VAL A 296 15.06 15.67 15.91
N GLY A 297 14.07 14.79 16.04
CA GLY A 297 14.19 13.49 16.69
C GLY A 297 13.80 12.38 15.72
N GLY A 298 14.22 11.16 16.04
CA GLY A 298 13.93 9.96 15.27
C GLY A 298 13.22 8.92 16.11
N LEU A 299 12.27 8.20 15.52
CA LEU A 299 11.59 7.07 16.13
C LEU A 299 11.56 5.90 15.17
N LEU A 300 12.08 4.75 15.59
CA LEU A 300 11.80 3.48 14.92
C LEU A 300 10.53 2.86 15.52
N LEU A 301 9.49 2.71 14.71
CA LEU A 301 8.21 2.15 15.12
C LEU A 301 8.06 0.74 14.57
N TYR A 302 8.22 -0.26 15.43
CA TYR A 302 8.11 -1.67 15.03
C TYR A 302 6.69 -2.20 15.23
N ALA A 303 6.21 -3.05 14.34
CA ALA A 303 5.15 -3.98 14.70
C ALA A 303 5.69 -4.99 15.73
N ARG A 304 4.98 -5.19 16.83
CA ARG A 304 5.36 -6.16 17.86
C ARG A 304 5.36 -7.59 17.29
N THR A 305 6.36 -8.36 17.68
CA THR A 305 6.47 -9.79 17.37
C THR A 305 6.27 -10.64 18.63
N ASP A 306 6.14 -11.96 18.50
CA ASP A 306 6.06 -12.87 19.66
C ASP A 306 7.41 -13.06 20.37
N GLY A 307 8.45 -12.35 19.94
CA GLY A 307 9.78 -12.42 20.54
C GLY A 307 9.75 -12.00 22.02
N PRO A 308 10.55 -12.64 22.89
CA PRO A 308 10.56 -12.33 24.32
C PRO A 308 11.11 -10.92 24.61
N ILE A 309 11.92 -10.38 23.70
CA ILE A 309 12.52 -9.05 23.81
C ILE A 309 12.01 -8.23 22.63
N GLN A 310 11.53 -7.02 22.93
CA GLN A 310 11.04 -6.06 21.96
C GLN A 310 11.96 -4.83 21.90
N PRO A 311 12.06 -4.15 20.75
CA PRO A 311 12.75 -2.87 20.63
C PRO A 311 12.18 -1.82 21.58
N GLU A 312 12.98 -1.41 22.55
CA GLU A 312 12.69 -0.28 23.44
C GLU A 312 13.98 0.49 23.68
N LEU A 313 13.97 1.76 23.27
CA LEU A 313 15.13 2.64 23.34
C LEU A 313 14.63 4.08 23.45
N ASP A 314 15.33 4.88 24.25
CA ASP A 314 15.19 6.33 24.26
C ASP A 314 16.52 6.93 24.68
N VAL A 315 17.30 7.37 23.70
CA VAL A 315 18.68 7.83 23.91
C VAL A 315 18.98 9.05 23.07
N GLU A 316 20.03 9.77 23.43
CA GLU A 316 20.57 10.85 22.62
C GLU A 316 21.78 10.36 21.82
N ILE A 317 21.73 10.52 20.50
CA ILE A 317 22.83 10.16 19.57
C ILE A 317 23.16 11.41 18.77
N GLY A 318 24.40 11.90 18.92
CA GLY A 318 24.88 13.06 18.17
C GLY A 318 24.08 14.35 18.41
N GLY A 319 23.54 14.53 19.63
CA GLY A 319 22.71 15.70 19.97
C GLY A 319 21.22 15.55 19.62
N HIS A 320 20.79 14.38 19.15
CA HIS A 320 19.42 14.13 18.71
C HIS A 320 18.80 12.96 19.47
N ARG A 321 17.55 13.14 19.92
CA ARG A 321 16.77 12.07 20.55
C ARG A 321 16.42 11.02 19.50
N ILE A 322 16.83 9.78 19.74
CA ILE A 322 16.50 8.60 18.94
C ILE A 322 15.79 7.60 19.85
N GLY A 323 14.55 7.28 19.52
CA GLY A 323 13.73 6.31 20.22
C GLY A 323 13.42 5.08 19.39
N THR A 324 13.04 4.00 20.06
CA THR A 324 12.36 2.86 19.44
C THR A 324 11.17 2.42 20.28
N THR A 325 10.07 2.08 19.64
CA THR A 325 8.90 1.52 20.32
C THR A 325 8.17 0.51 19.43
N THR A 326 7.20 -0.20 20.01
CA THR A 326 6.44 -1.24 19.31
C THR A 326 4.94 -0.99 19.38
N VAL A 327 4.24 -1.28 18.28
CA VAL A 327 2.78 -1.33 18.22
C VAL A 327 2.32 -2.77 18.19
N ASP A 328 1.47 -3.16 19.13
CA ASP A 328 0.93 -4.51 19.22
C ASP A 328 -0.31 -4.68 18.32
N LEU A 329 -0.08 -5.08 17.07
CA LEU A 329 -1.15 -5.35 16.10
C LEU A 329 -1.98 -6.61 16.45
N SER A 330 -1.63 -7.35 17.50
CA SER A 330 -2.41 -8.47 18.03
C SER A 330 -3.41 -8.05 19.12
N SER A 331 -3.33 -6.79 19.58
CA SER A 331 -4.20 -6.27 20.63
C SER A 331 -5.51 -5.70 20.08
N PRO A 332 -6.56 -5.58 20.91
CA PRO A 332 -7.78 -4.87 20.53
C PRO A 332 -7.48 -3.47 19.98
N TRP A 333 -8.25 -3.02 18.99
CA TRP A 333 -8.03 -1.76 18.28
C TRP A 333 -7.77 -0.54 19.18
N PRO A 334 -8.48 -0.33 20.31
CA PRO A 334 -8.19 0.79 21.21
C PRO A 334 -6.75 0.81 21.76
N ASN A 335 -6.14 -0.36 21.97
CA ASN A 335 -4.76 -0.46 22.45
C ASN A 335 -3.75 -0.15 21.33
N VAL A 336 -4.07 -0.51 20.08
CA VAL A 336 -3.30 -0.11 18.90
C VAL A 336 -3.30 1.41 18.78
N GLN A 337 -4.48 2.04 18.90
CA GLN A 337 -4.61 3.50 18.90
C GLN A 337 -3.80 4.14 20.02
N ALA A 338 -3.94 3.66 21.27
CA ALA A 338 -3.17 4.19 22.39
C ALA A 338 -1.65 4.10 22.17
N SER A 339 -1.17 3.03 21.53
CA SER A 339 0.25 2.88 21.18
C SER A 339 0.70 3.88 20.11
N LEU A 340 -0.18 4.26 19.17
CA LEU A 340 0.08 5.31 18.19
C LEU A 340 0.05 6.70 18.83
N GLU A 341 -0.86 6.97 19.76
CA GLU A 341 -0.88 8.23 20.51
C GLU A 341 0.40 8.41 21.33
N ALA A 342 0.93 7.35 21.93
CA ALA A 342 2.19 7.38 22.68
C ALA A 342 3.43 7.73 21.83
N VAL A 343 3.33 7.70 20.49
CA VAL A 343 4.39 8.23 19.59
C VAL A 343 4.59 9.73 19.81
N LEU A 344 3.55 10.46 20.19
CA LEU A 344 3.61 11.91 20.39
C LEU A 344 4.50 12.28 21.59
N ASP A 345 4.65 11.40 22.57
CA ASP A 345 5.57 11.60 23.71
C ASP A 345 7.05 11.48 23.30
N ARG A 346 7.32 11.07 22.05
CA ARG A 346 8.66 10.89 21.49
C ARG A 346 9.17 12.11 20.73
N PHE A 347 8.39 13.19 20.66
CA PHE A 347 8.92 14.44 20.14
C PHE A 347 10.15 14.89 20.95
N PRO A 348 11.21 15.41 20.32
CA PRO A 348 12.32 15.95 21.05
C PRO A 348 11.88 17.25 21.75
N ASP A 349 12.20 17.35 23.03
CA ASP A 349 12.04 18.59 23.78
C ASP A 349 13.11 19.60 23.36
N HIS A 350 12.81 20.89 23.53
CA HIS A 350 13.89 21.85 23.68
C HIS A 350 14.60 21.49 24.99
N GLY A 351 15.84 20.99 24.90
CA GLY A 351 16.68 20.77 26.08
C GLY A 351 16.58 21.99 27.00
N ARG A 352 16.31 21.74 28.29
CA ARG A 352 16.36 22.77 29.32
C ARG A 352 17.79 23.29 29.50
#